data_AF-A0A0U5GJK3-F1
#
_entry.id   AF-A0A0U5GJK3-F1
#
_cell.length_a   1.000
_cell.length_b   1.000
_cell.length_c   1.000
_cell.angle_alpha   90.00
_cell.angle_beta   90.00
_cell.angle_gamma   90.00
#
_symmetry.space_group_name_H-M   'P 1'
#
loop_
_entity.id
_entity.type
_entity.pdbx_description
1 polymer ?
#
loop_
_entity_poly.entity_id
_entity_poly.type
_entity_poly.pdbx_seq_one_letter_code
_entity_poly.pdbx_strand_id
1 'polypeptide(L)'
;MVINDGNSISIYIFHGGTSWGFSVGANWDNNAYSAITTSYDYGAPLDESGRPNAAYHALRGTISARFDGIPDVPSKPPMSSTHPIHMKPYLSLLDALPPKHSSNALTATSRALTLDDGPRDRVLVFVNKKRIAIVDSRVQNRTDVHLDLKRGDVLDLLVENYGRINFGDHLTDQRKGIVGDVYVGSVRAQPPDQYQLPCDQPGNAGCKNHAYWL
;
A
#
# COMPACT_ATOMS: atom_id res chain seq x y z
N MET A 1 -14.64 -28.30 24.79
CA MET A 1 -13.22 -28.28 25.20
C MET A 1 -12.97 -26.99 25.95
N VAL A 2 -12.20 -26.01 25.43
CA VAL A 2 -11.58 -24.92 26.23
C VAL A 2 -12.41 -24.36 27.40
N ILE A 3 -13.66 -23.91 27.18
CA ILE A 3 -14.50 -23.29 28.24
C ILE A 3 -14.95 -24.29 29.33
N ASN A 4 -14.98 -25.60 29.06
CA ASN A 4 -15.38 -26.61 30.05
C ASN A 4 -14.29 -26.87 31.10
N ASP A 5 -13.04 -26.56 30.78
CA ASP A 5 -11.87 -27.00 31.54
C ASP A 5 -11.34 -25.89 32.48
N GLY A 6 -12.16 -24.86 32.74
CA GLY A 6 -11.80 -23.70 33.56
C GLY A 6 -10.83 -22.71 32.91
N ASN A 7 -10.48 -22.92 31.63
CA ASN A 7 -9.48 -22.10 30.94
C ASN A 7 -10.04 -20.74 30.47
N SER A 8 -9.23 -19.70 30.63
CA SER A 8 -9.47 -18.37 30.04
C SER A 8 -9.13 -18.36 28.54
N ILE A 9 -9.82 -17.52 27.77
CA ILE A 9 -9.56 -17.32 26.34
C ILE A 9 -9.45 -15.84 25.99
N SER A 10 -8.69 -15.54 24.93
CA SER A 10 -8.72 -14.26 24.22
C SER A 10 -9.01 -14.55 22.75
N ILE A 11 -9.94 -13.81 22.14
CA ILE A 11 -10.38 -14.04 20.77
C ILE A 11 -9.65 -13.04 19.87
N TYR A 12 -8.58 -13.51 19.23
CA TYR A 12 -7.84 -12.75 18.21
C TYR A 12 -8.36 -13.17 16.82
N ILE A 13 -9.22 -12.39 16.15
CA ILE A 13 -9.78 -11.09 16.50
C ILE A 13 -11.29 -11.19 16.73
N PHE A 14 -11.82 -10.51 17.76
CA PHE A 14 -13.27 -10.40 18.01
C PHE A 14 -13.94 -9.33 17.13
N HIS A 15 -13.23 -8.23 16.86
CA HIS A 15 -13.58 -7.17 15.91
C HIS A 15 -12.29 -6.49 15.45
N GLY A 16 -12.00 -6.48 14.15
CA GLY A 16 -10.74 -5.91 13.64
C GLY A 16 -10.88 -4.54 12.99
N GLY A 17 -12.02 -4.25 12.38
CA GLY A 17 -12.29 -2.94 11.76
C GLY A 17 -11.41 -2.70 10.52
N THR A 18 -10.70 -1.57 10.50
CA THR A 18 -10.03 -1.03 9.31
C THR A 18 -8.63 -0.50 9.63
N SER A 19 -7.64 -0.85 8.81
CA SER A 19 -6.30 -0.23 8.81
C SER A 19 -6.31 1.08 8.02
N TRP A 20 -6.68 2.18 8.68
CA TRP A 20 -6.91 3.48 8.03
C TRP A 20 -5.65 4.11 7.41
N GLY A 21 -5.84 4.73 6.23
CA GLY A 21 -4.78 5.48 5.54
C GLY A 21 -3.59 4.59 5.19
N PHE A 22 -2.43 4.91 5.74
CA PHE A 22 -1.16 4.21 5.50
C PHE A 22 -0.69 3.42 6.74
N SER A 23 -1.62 3.04 7.65
CA SER A 23 -1.32 2.19 8.80
C SER A 23 -1.18 0.70 8.46
N VAL A 24 -1.50 0.32 7.22
CA VAL A 24 -1.48 -1.07 6.77
C VAL A 24 -0.06 -1.65 6.74
N GLY A 25 0.07 -2.89 7.16
CA GLY A 25 1.32 -3.64 7.14
C GLY A 25 1.47 -4.51 5.90
N ALA A 26 2.51 -5.32 5.91
CA ALA A 26 2.78 -6.36 4.92
C ALA A 26 3.39 -7.59 5.58
N ASN A 27 3.40 -8.69 4.84
CA ASN A 27 4.10 -9.93 5.16
C ASN A 27 5.20 -10.21 4.12
N TRP A 28 6.01 -11.21 4.41
CA TRP A 28 6.87 -11.87 3.44
C TRP A 28 6.45 -13.35 3.33
N ASP A 29 5.69 -13.67 2.29
CA ASP A 29 5.05 -14.97 2.09
C ASP A 29 5.52 -15.56 0.75
N ASN A 30 5.80 -16.86 0.69
CA ASN A 30 6.22 -17.57 -0.54
C ASN A 30 7.39 -16.88 -1.29
N ASN A 31 8.39 -16.39 -0.54
CA ASN A 31 9.54 -15.62 -1.04
C ASN A 31 9.17 -14.33 -1.81
N ALA A 32 8.04 -13.71 -1.46
CA ALA A 32 7.60 -12.43 -2.03
C ALA A 32 6.98 -11.50 -0.96
N TYR A 33 7.08 -10.21 -1.23
CA TYR A 33 6.35 -9.18 -0.48
C TYR A 33 4.84 -9.34 -0.67
N SER A 34 4.07 -9.26 0.40
CA SER A 34 2.61 -9.41 0.39
C SER A 34 1.96 -8.26 1.17
N ALA A 35 1.37 -7.29 0.46
CA ALA A 35 0.66 -6.18 1.09
C ALA A 35 -0.67 -6.65 1.70
N ILE A 36 -0.95 -6.25 2.94
CA ILE A 36 -2.23 -6.53 3.60
C ILE A 36 -3.30 -5.57 3.06
N THR A 37 -4.58 -5.97 3.09
CA THR A 37 -5.70 -5.11 2.70
C THR A 37 -6.01 -4.03 3.74
N THR A 38 -6.60 -2.91 3.31
CA THR A 38 -7.14 -1.88 4.22
C THR A 38 -8.22 -2.44 5.16
N SER A 39 -9.08 -3.32 4.66
CA SER A 39 -10.06 -4.03 5.49
C SER A 39 -9.33 -4.97 6.44
N TYR A 40 -9.70 -4.90 7.72
CA TYR A 40 -9.23 -5.77 8.79
C TYR A 40 -10.41 -6.53 9.42
N ASP A 41 -11.44 -6.84 8.62
CA ASP A 41 -12.61 -7.63 9.01
C ASP A 41 -12.24 -8.97 9.67
N TYR A 42 -11.19 -9.62 9.14
CA TYR A 42 -10.61 -10.86 9.66
C TYR A 42 -11.55 -12.08 9.65
N GLY A 43 -12.77 -11.98 9.11
CA GLY A 43 -13.82 -12.99 9.35
C GLY A 43 -14.23 -13.05 10.82
N ALA A 44 -14.00 -11.97 11.58
CA ALA A 44 -14.23 -11.88 13.01
C ALA A 44 -15.73 -12.01 13.36
N PRO A 45 -16.08 -12.33 14.62
CA PRO A 45 -17.46 -12.29 15.11
C PRO A 45 -18.22 -11.00 14.76
N LEU A 46 -17.56 -9.84 14.89
CA LEU A 46 -18.07 -8.57 14.39
C LEU A 46 -17.34 -8.18 13.10
N ASP A 47 -18.10 -7.90 12.04
CA ASP A 47 -17.57 -7.45 10.75
C ASP A 47 -16.80 -6.12 10.85
N GLU A 48 -16.19 -5.66 9.75
CA GLU A 48 -15.48 -4.37 9.68
C GLU A 48 -16.34 -3.17 10.13
N SER A 49 -17.66 -3.21 9.94
CA SER A 49 -18.60 -2.17 10.42
C SER A 49 -19.08 -2.38 11.88
N GLY A 50 -18.54 -3.40 12.54
CA GLY A 50 -18.84 -3.82 13.90
C GLY A 50 -20.23 -4.45 14.03
N ARG A 51 -20.79 -5.06 12.99
CA ARG A 51 -22.09 -5.76 13.04
C ARG A 51 -21.90 -7.25 13.37
N PRO A 52 -22.76 -7.83 14.22
CA PRO A 52 -22.81 -9.26 14.43
C PRO A 52 -23.04 -10.07 13.15
N ASN A 53 -22.25 -11.13 12.98
CA ASN A 53 -22.51 -12.16 11.98
C ASN A 53 -22.80 -13.53 12.66
N ALA A 54 -22.88 -14.59 11.87
CA ALA A 54 -23.16 -15.94 12.36
C ALA A 54 -22.17 -16.43 13.45
N ALA A 55 -20.88 -16.06 13.35
CA ALA A 55 -19.87 -16.44 14.33
C ALA A 55 -20.09 -15.73 15.68
N TYR A 56 -20.48 -14.45 15.69
CA TYR A 56 -20.90 -13.76 16.92
C TYR A 56 -22.10 -14.45 17.58
N HIS A 57 -23.12 -14.80 16.81
CA HIS A 57 -24.31 -15.42 17.39
C HIS A 57 -24.03 -16.83 17.94
N ALA A 58 -23.18 -17.63 17.28
CA ALA A 58 -22.73 -18.93 17.78
C ALA A 58 -21.88 -18.80 19.06
N LEU A 59 -20.93 -17.86 19.09
CA LEU A 59 -20.11 -17.56 20.26
C LEU A 59 -20.96 -17.08 21.44
N ARG A 60 -21.86 -16.12 21.21
CA ARG A 60 -22.78 -15.59 22.21
C ARG A 60 -23.65 -16.69 22.79
N GLY A 61 -24.25 -17.54 21.96
CA GLY A 61 -25.04 -18.70 22.42
C GLY A 61 -24.24 -19.65 23.31
N THR A 62 -22.97 -19.88 22.99
CA THR A 62 -22.05 -20.70 23.80
C THR A 62 -21.76 -20.10 25.19
N ILE A 63 -21.70 -18.77 25.28
CA ILE A 63 -21.51 -18.03 26.54
C ILE A 63 -22.82 -17.99 27.34
N SER A 64 -23.93 -17.60 26.72
CA SER A 64 -25.26 -17.54 27.36
C SER A 64 -25.76 -18.89 27.89
N ALA A 65 -25.24 -20.01 27.39
CA ALA A 65 -25.52 -21.35 27.92
C ALA A 65 -24.80 -21.67 29.25
N ARG A 66 -23.93 -20.78 29.76
CA ARG A 66 -23.13 -20.98 30.99
C ARG A 66 -23.18 -19.83 31.99
N PHE A 67 -23.56 -18.64 31.53
CA PHE A 67 -23.49 -17.41 32.31
C PHE A 67 -24.77 -16.59 32.14
N ASP A 68 -25.33 -16.15 33.26
CA ASP A 68 -26.48 -15.24 33.32
C ASP A 68 -26.06 -13.78 33.09
N GLY A 69 -27.06 -12.89 32.96
CA GLY A 69 -26.82 -11.43 32.90
C GLY A 69 -26.19 -10.92 31.61
N ILE A 70 -26.19 -11.72 30.54
CA ILE A 70 -25.62 -11.33 29.24
C ILE A 70 -26.43 -10.18 28.62
N PRO A 71 -25.85 -8.98 28.40
CA PRO A 71 -26.58 -7.82 27.92
C PRO A 71 -27.07 -8.01 26.49
N ASP A 72 -28.19 -7.39 26.12
CA ASP A 72 -28.74 -7.45 24.76
C ASP A 72 -27.77 -6.95 23.69
N VAL A 73 -27.97 -7.43 22.46
CA VAL A 73 -27.16 -7.02 21.30
C VAL A 73 -27.60 -5.60 20.89
N PRO A 74 -26.69 -4.60 20.87
CA PRO A 74 -27.06 -3.24 20.50
C PRO A 74 -27.59 -3.15 19.07
N SER A 75 -28.68 -2.41 18.87
CA SER A 75 -29.20 -2.14 17.53
C SER A 75 -28.21 -1.29 16.72
N LYS A 76 -28.01 -1.66 15.46
CA LYS A 76 -27.18 -0.90 14.50
C LYS A 76 -28.10 -0.22 13.48
N PRO A 77 -27.83 1.03 13.06
CA PRO A 77 -28.60 1.67 11.99
C PRO A 77 -28.48 0.86 10.68
N PRO A 78 -29.43 0.98 9.74
CA PRO A 78 -29.28 0.39 8.41
C PRO A 78 -28.04 0.96 7.69
N MET A 79 -27.49 0.21 6.74
CA MET A 79 -26.45 0.74 5.86
C MET A 79 -27.06 1.78 4.91
N SER A 80 -26.37 2.90 4.72
CA SER A 80 -26.73 3.90 3.71
C SER A 80 -26.23 3.49 2.33
N SER A 81 -26.84 4.07 1.30
CA SER A 81 -26.38 3.98 -0.09
C SER A 81 -26.24 5.39 -0.66
N THR A 82 -25.31 5.57 -1.59
CA THR A 82 -25.05 6.84 -2.28
C THR A 82 -25.39 6.74 -3.76
N HIS A 83 -25.79 7.86 -4.36
CA HIS A 83 -25.91 7.94 -5.81
C HIS A 83 -24.53 7.87 -6.47
N PRO A 84 -24.42 7.37 -7.73
CA PRO A 84 -23.16 7.33 -8.46
C PRO A 84 -22.46 8.70 -8.52
N ILE A 85 -21.20 8.75 -8.08
CA ILE A 85 -20.38 9.97 -8.10
C ILE A 85 -19.49 9.95 -9.34
N HIS A 86 -19.76 10.87 -10.28
CA HIS A 86 -19.00 10.97 -11.53
C HIS A 86 -17.80 11.91 -11.38
N MET A 87 -16.64 11.34 -11.07
CA MET A 87 -15.37 12.06 -11.03
C MET A 87 -14.91 12.47 -12.43
N LYS A 88 -14.41 13.70 -12.57
CA LYS A 88 -13.73 14.18 -13.79
C LYS A 88 -12.24 14.42 -13.47
N PRO A 89 -11.31 14.15 -14.40
CA PRO A 89 -9.91 14.54 -14.22
C PRO A 89 -9.81 16.06 -13.96
N TYR A 90 -8.97 16.44 -12.99
CA TYR A 90 -8.81 17.84 -12.57
C TYR A 90 -7.37 18.32 -12.75
N LEU A 91 -6.41 17.67 -12.09
CA LEU A 91 -4.99 18.00 -12.14
C LEU A 91 -4.16 16.71 -12.08
N SER A 92 -3.08 16.62 -12.87
CA SER A 92 -2.11 15.53 -12.74
C SER A 92 -1.23 15.76 -11.52
N LEU A 93 -0.88 14.71 -10.79
CA LEU A 93 0.10 14.79 -9.71
C LEU A 93 1.44 15.36 -10.21
N LEU A 94 1.88 14.98 -11.42
CA LEU A 94 3.12 15.46 -12.04
C LEU A 94 3.05 16.94 -12.51
N ASP A 95 1.85 17.52 -12.59
CA ASP A 95 1.63 18.95 -12.86
C ASP A 95 1.50 19.77 -11.57
N ALA A 96 1.28 19.11 -10.43
CA ALA A 96 1.16 19.73 -9.11
C ALA A 96 2.51 19.82 -8.34
N LEU A 97 3.57 19.24 -8.89
CA LEU A 97 4.91 19.29 -8.29
C LEU A 97 5.55 20.68 -8.41
N PRO A 98 6.46 21.05 -7.49
CA PRO A 98 7.32 22.22 -7.66
C PRO A 98 8.15 22.15 -8.96
N PRO A 99 8.70 23.27 -9.45
CA PRO A 99 9.59 23.29 -10.61
C PRO A 99 10.76 22.29 -10.46
N LYS A 100 11.10 21.63 -11.56
CA LYS A 100 12.24 20.70 -11.66
C LYS A 100 13.53 21.44 -11.95
N HIS A 101 14.62 20.99 -11.36
CA HIS A 101 15.96 21.40 -11.74
C HIS A 101 16.37 20.68 -13.04
N SER A 102 17.15 21.35 -13.89
CA SER A 102 17.58 20.78 -15.17
C SER A 102 18.51 19.58 -14.94
N SER A 103 18.07 18.39 -15.33
CA SER A 103 18.91 17.19 -15.35
C SER A 103 19.87 17.17 -16.55
N ASN A 104 20.95 16.41 -16.43
CA ASN A 104 21.78 16.07 -17.59
C ASN A 104 20.96 15.23 -18.58
N ALA A 105 20.98 15.61 -19.86
CA ALA A 105 20.19 14.93 -20.88
C ALA A 105 20.72 13.51 -21.14
N LEU A 106 19.86 12.50 -20.94
CA LEU A 106 20.11 11.14 -21.38
C LEU A 106 20.19 11.11 -22.92
N THR A 107 21.22 10.44 -23.47
CA THR A 107 21.45 10.36 -24.92
C THR A 107 20.62 9.25 -25.56
N ALA A 108 20.08 9.56 -26.75
CA ALA A 108 18.98 8.81 -27.33
C ALA A 108 19.39 7.39 -27.79
N THR A 109 18.92 6.38 -27.06
CA THR A 109 19.04 4.95 -27.39
C THR A 109 18.04 4.15 -26.57
N SER A 110 17.39 3.13 -27.16
CA SER A 110 16.57 2.17 -26.41
C SER A 110 17.45 1.40 -25.41
N ARG A 111 17.10 1.46 -24.12
CA ARG A 111 17.88 0.85 -23.03
C ARG A 111 16.98 0.32 -21.92
N ALA A 112 17.40 -0.74 -21.24
CA ALA A 112 16.72 -1.23 -20.05
C ALA A 112 16.82 -0.22 -18.89
N LEU A 113 15.73 -0.04 -18.16
CA LEU A 113 15.67 0.62 -16.85
C LEU A 113 15.91 -0.43 -15.77
N THR A 114 17.01 -0.31 -15.04
CA THR A 114 17.33 -1.18 -13.90
C THR A 114 17.18 -0.42 -12.59
N LEU A 115 16.61 -1.09 -11.60
CA LEU A 115 16.61 -0.67 -10.19
C LEU A 115 17.40 -1.74 -9.44
N ASP A 116 18.62 -1.42 -8.97
CA ASP A 116 19.57 -2.44 -8.49
C ASP A 116 19.06 -3.23 -7.28
N ASP A 117 18.36 -2.54 -6.38
CA ASP A 117 17.71 -3.10 -5.19
C ASP A 117 16.21 -3.43 -5.44
N GLY A 118 15.75 -3.24 -6.67
CA GLY A 118 14.34 -3.40 -7.06
C GLY A 118 13.42 -2.27 -6.58
N PRO A 119 12.10 -2.41 -6.80
CA PRO A 119 11.10 -1.46 -6.31
C PRO A 119 10.74 -1.75 -4.84
N ARG A 120 10.66 -0.71 -3.99
CA ARG A 120 10.14 -0.81 -2.61
C ARG A 120 8.97 0.15 -2.37
N ASP A 121 7.76 -0.10 -2.88
CA ASP A 121 7.24 -1.41 -3.31
C ASP A 121 6.75 -1.44 -4.76
N ARG A 122 6.25 -0.32 -5.28
CA ARG A 122 5.84 -0.19 -6.69
C ARG A 122 6.36 1.12 -7.27
N VAL A 123 6.94 1.05 -8.45
CA VAL A 123 7.42 2.19 -9.26
C VAL A 123 6.56 2.27 -10.52
N LEU A 124 5.88 3.40 -10.71
CA LEU A 124 5.20 3.76 -11.94
C LEU A 124 6.17 4.60 -12.78
N VAL A 125 6.50 4.12 -13.98
CA VAL A 125 7.50 4.74 -14.86
C VAL A 125 6.80 5.60 -15.89
N PHE A 126 7.18 6.88 -15.98
CA PHE A 126 6.65 7.84 -16.94
C PHE A 126 7.75 8.43 -17.81
N VAL A 127 7.45 8.67 -19.09
CA VAL A 127 8.28 9.47 -19.99
C VAL A 127 7.41 10.60 -20.52
N ASN A 128 7.89 11.84 -20.39
CA ASN A 128 7.14 13.05 -20.74
C ASN A 128 5.70 13.06 -20.18
N LYS A 129 5.58 12.75 -18.88
CA LYS A 129 4.31 12.63 -18.12
C LYS A 129 3.35 11.52 -18.61
N LYS A 130 3.72 10.70 -19.60
CA LYS A 130 2.96 9.52 -20.03
C LYS A 130 3.50 8.27 -19.33
N ARG A 131 2.64 7.55 -18.59
CA ARG A 131 3.00 6.26 -17.98
C ARG A 131 3.30 5.24 -19.08
N ILE A 132 4.46 4.60 -18.99
CA ILE A 132 4.91 3.57 -19.94
C ILE A 132 5.03 2.18 -19.30
N ALA A 133 5.34 2.09 -18.01
CA ALA A 133 5.55 0.81 -17.32
C ALA A 133 5.22 0.87 -15.82
N ILE A 134 5.21 -0.31 -15.20
CA ILE A 134 5.07 -0.52 -13.76
C ILE A 134 6.12 -1.56 -13.36
N VAL A 135 6.91 -1.28 -12.33
CA VAL A 135 7.85 -2.21 -11.69
C VAL A 135 7.33 -2.46 -10.28
N ASP A 136 6.83 -3.66 -9.99
CA ASP A 136 6.15 -4.01 -8.74
C ASP A 136 6.90 -5.14 -8.01
N SER A 137 7.09 -5.00 -6.71
CA SER A 137 7.85 -5.96 -5.87
C SER A 137 7.20 -7.34 -5.84
N ARG A 138 5.88 -7.42 -6.03
CA ARG A 138 5.06 -8.64 -5.93
C ARG A 138 5.09 -9.51 -7.19
N VAL A 139 5.61 -8.99 -8.30
CA VAL A 139 5.72 -9.74 -9.57
C VAL A 139 7.06 -10.47 -9.58
N GLN A 140 7.02 -11.81 -9.51
CA GLN A 140 8.23 -12.64 -9.45
C GLN A 140 9.00 -12.68 -10.79
N ASN A 141 8.28 -12.77 -11.92
CA ASN A 141 8.85 -12.80 -13.27
C ASN A 141 8.68 -11.43 -13.95
N ARG A 142 9.44 -10.42 -13.50
CA ARG A 142 9.37 -9.07 -14.10
C ARG A 142 9.93 -9.09 -15.52
N THR A 143 9.23 -8.44 -16.45
CA THR A 143 9.77 -8.09 -17.77
C THR A 143 10.61 -6.83 -17.64
N ASP A 144 11.76 -6.79 -18.33
CA ASP A 144 12.61 -5.61 -18.39
C ASP A 144 11.86 -4.42 -18.99
N VAL A 145 11.98 -3.25 -18.34
CA VAL A 145 11.39 -2.01 -18.83
C VAL A 145 12.36 -1.35 -19.79
N HIS A 146 12.08 -1.43 -21.10
CA HIS A 146 12.89 -0.75 -22.11
C HIS A 146 12.38 0.68 -22.35
N LEU A 147 13.30 1.66 -22.22
CA LEU A 147 13.07 3.08 -22.44
C LEU A 147 13.67 3.52 -23.77
N ASP A 148 12.85 3.99 -24.71
CA ASP A 148 13.32 4.72 -25.90
C ASP A 148 13.29 6.23 -25.61
N LEU A 149 14.28 6.71 -24.87
CA LEU A 149 14.42 8.13 -24.52
C LEU A 149 15.11 8.91 -25.63
N LYS A 150 14.71 10.17 -25.80
CA LYS A 150 15.36 11.16 -26.67
C LYS A 150 15.99 12.26 -25.84
N ARG A 151 16.91 13.02 -26.44
CA ARG A 151 17.54 14.17 -25.78
C ARG A 151 16.48 15.20 -25.42
N GLY A 152 16.30 15.46 -24.12
CA GLY A 152 15.28 16.38 -23.61
C GLY A 152 13.98 15.70 -23.15
N ASP A 153 13.84 14.39 -23.33
CA ASP A 153 12.77 13.63 -22.67
C ASP A 153 12.99 13.61 -21.16
N VAL A 154 11.88 13.71 -20.42
CA VAL A 154 11.86 13.66 -18.95
C VAL A 154 11.39 12.28 -18.52
N LEU A 155 12.27 11.53 -17.85
CA LEU A 155 11.93 10.33 -17.10
C LEU A 155 11.44 10.75 -15.71
N ASP A 156 10.31 10.19 -15.27
CA ASP A 156 9.73 10.38 -13.94
C ASP A 156 9.44 8.99 -13.34
N LEU A 157 9.90 8.74 -12.12
CA LEU A 157 9.67 7.49 -11.38
C LEU A 157 8.75 7.74 -10.18
N LEU A 158 7.43 7.62 -10.32
CA LEU A 158 6.53 7.76 -9.17
C LEU A 158 6.49 6.47 -8.35
N VAL A 159 6.95 6.51 -7.11
CA VAL A 159 7.10 5.32 -6.27
C VAL A 159 6.11 5.32 -5.10
N GLU A 160 5.53 4.16 -4.79
CA GLU A 160 4.48 3.97 -3.79
C GLU A 160 4.95 3.09 -2.61
N ASN A 161 4.46 3.45 -1.41
CA ASN A 161 4.48 2.59 -0.22
C ASN A 161 3.23 1.69 -0.21
N TYR A 162 3.41 0.40 0.00
CA TYR A 162 2.31 -0.52 0.28
C TYR A 162 2.22 -0.96 1.75
N GLY A 163 3.12 -0.46 2.60
CA GLY A 163 3.20 -0.84 4.01
C GLY A 163 4.50 -1.58 4.31
N ARG A 164 5.03 -1.40 5.52
CA ARG A 164 6.24 -2.12 5.97
C ARG A 164 5.86 -3.53 6.41
N ILE A 165 6.76 -4.48 6.17
CA ILE A 165 6.63 -5.82 6.74
C ILE A 165 6.57 -5.71 8.26
N ASN A 166 5.60 -6.39 8.88
CA ASN A 166 5.31 -6.27 10.32
C ASN A 166 5.55 -7.56 11.12
N PHE A 167 6.03 -8.63 10.46
CA PHE A 167 6.33 -9.91 11.08
C PHE A 167 7.50 -10.63 10.35
N GLY A 168 8.23 -11.48 11.09
CA GLY A 168 9.30 -12.32 10.54
C GLY A 168 10.62 -11.59 10.25
N ASP A 169 11.56 -12.32 9.65
CA ASP A 169 12.98 -11.94 9.59
C ASP A 169 13.28 -10.69 8.74
N HIS A 170 12.36 -10.31 7.85
CA HIS A 170 12.49 -9.13 6.99
C HIS A 170 12.16 -7.80 7.70
N LEU A 171 11.76 -7.82 8.98
CA LEU A 171 11.42 -6.64 9.79
C LEU A 171 12.51 -5.55 9.82
N THR A 172 13.79 -5.92 9.70
CA THR A 172 14.91 -4.99 9.89
C THR A 172 15.26 -4.16 8.66
N ASP A 173 14.97 -4.64 7.44
CA ASP A 173 15.23 -3.90 6.19
C ASP A 173 13.94 -3.42 5.52
N GLN A 174 13.26 -2.48 6.20
CA GLN A 174 12.00 -1.87 5.74
C GLN A 174 12.15 -0.42 5.26
N ARG A 175 13.30 -0.13 4.61
CA ARG A 175 13.44 1.06 3.77
C ARG A 175 12.51 0.97 2.55
N LYS A 176 12.05 2.12 2.08
CA LYS A 176 11.09 2.27 0.99
C LYS A 176 11.62 3.24 -0.05
N GLY A 177 11.01 3.21 -1.22
CA GLY A 177 11.42 3.96 -2.41
C GLY A 177 12.32 3.15 -3.32
N ILE A 178 13.40 3.79 -3.74
CA ILE A 178 14.56 3.14 -4.35
C ILE A 178 15.67 3.27 -3.30
N VAL A 179 16.35 2.17 -2.97
CA VAL A 179 17.42 2.18 -1.94
C VAL A 179 18.79 2.03 -2.59
N GLY A 180 18.87 1.19 -3.62
CA GLY A 180 20.01 1.10 -4.53
C GLY A 180 19.95 2.14 -5.64
N ASP A 181 20.72 1.90 -6.69
CA ASP A 181 20.86 2.81 -7.82
C ASP A 181 19.86 2.56 -8.95
N VAL A 182 19.64 3.58 -9.77
CA VAL A 182 18.83 3.55 -10.99
C VAL A 182 19.77 3.59 -12.18
N TYR A 183 19.55 2.76 -13.19
CA TYR A 183 20.33 2.75 -14.43
C TYR A 183 19.45 2.81 -15.67
N VAL A 184 19.94 3.49 -16.71
CA VAL A 184 19.40 3.45 -18.07
C VAL A 184 20.47 2.85 -18.98
N GLY A 185 20.40 1.54 -19.17
CA GLY A 185 21.47 0.69 -19.70
C GLY A 185 22.65 0.65 -18.73
N SER A 186 23.84 1.03 -19.17
CA SER A 186 25.03 1.13 -18.31
C SER A 186 25.21 2.49 -17.61
N VAL A 187 24.32 3.46 -17.86
CA VAL A 187 24.45 4.81 -17.29
C VAL A 187 23.63 4.90 -16.00
N ARG A 188 24.30 5.13 -14.87
CA ARG A 188 23.64 5.44 -13.59
C ARG A 188 22.88 6.76 -13.73
N ALA A 189 21.59 6.73 -13.51
CA ALA A 189 20.75 7.91 -13.39
C ALA A 189 20.87 8.48 -11.97
N GLN A 190 21.23 9.76 -11.88
CA GLN A 190 21.16 10.54 -10.64
C GLN A 190 20.07 11.60 -10.85
N PRO A 191 18.88 11.48 -10.23
CA PRO A 191 17.86 12.51 -10.35
C PRO A 191 18.31 13.76 -9.59
N PRO A 192 18.19 14.96 -10.19
CA PRO A 192 18.49 16.22 -9.49
C PRO A 192 17.40 16.61 -8.49
N ASP A 193 16.18 16.06 -8.66
CA ASP A 193 15.01 16.35 -7.85
C ASP A 193 14.51 15.08 -7.15
N GLN A 194 13.99 15.21 -5.93
CA GLN A 194 13.21 14.16 -5.28
C GLN A 194 12.07 14.80 -4.49
N TYR A 195 10.83 14.53 -4.89
CA TYR A 195 9.66 15.09 -4.25
C TYR A 195 9.05 14.11 -3.26
N GLN A 196 9.31 14.33 -1.98
CA GLN A 196 8.43 13.77 -0.95
C GLN A 196 7.07 14.43 -1.08
N LEU A 197 6.03 13.61 -1.12
CA LEU A 197 4.66 14.05 -1.07
C LEU A 197 4.18 13.94 0.41
N PRO A 198 3.55 14.99 1.02
CA PRO A 198 2.65 15.19 2.21
C PRO A 198 1.31 14.49 2.57
N CYS A 199 1.15 13.23 3.03
CA CYS A 199 -0.23 12.62 3.19
C CYS A 199 -1.00 13.01 4.45
N ASP A 200 -0.47 13.97 5.18
CA ASP A 200 -0.95 14.33 6.50
C ASP A 200 -2.30 15.05 6.43
N GLN A 201 -2.72 15.55 5.26
CA GLN A 201 -4.00 16.27 5.10
C GLN A 201 -4.69 16.02 3.74
N PRO A 202 -5.98 15.60 3.72
CA PRO A 202 -6.75 15.58 2.48
C PRO A 202 -6.95 17.01 1.96
N GLY A 203 -6.40 17.30 0.78
CA GLY A 203 -6.45 18.61 0.13
C GLY A 203 -5.16 19.42 0.18
N ASN A 204 -4.12 18.95 0.89
CA ASN A 204 -2.77 19.53 0.83
C ASN A 204 -1.83 18.56 0.09
N ALA A 205 -0.92 19.08 -0.73
CA ALA A 205 -0.31 18.30 -1.82
C ALA A 205 0.85 17.39 -1.38
N GLY A 206 0.52 16.27 -0.73
CA GLY A 206 1.21 15.04 -1.09
C GLY A 206 0.72 13.75 -0.40
N CYS A 207 1.44 12.63 -0.52
CA CYS A 207 1.29 11.40 0.26
C CYS A 207 2.62 10.76 0.73
N LYS A 208 2.84 10.73 2.06
CA LYS A 208 4.11 10.57 2.76
C LYS A 208 4.16 9.34 3.66
N ASN A 209 5.24 8.59 3.53
CA ASN A 209 6.06 8.16 4.66
C ASN A 209 7.44 7.81 4.09
N HIS A 210 8.42 8.69 4.32
CA HIS A 210 9.87 8.60 4.01
C HIS A 210 10.37 7.84 2.75
N ALA A 211 11.10 8.61 1.93
CA ALA A 211 11.95 8.23 0.80
C ALA A 211 11.22 7.75 -0.47
N TYR A 212 11.05 8.67 -1.43
CA TYR A 212 10.69 8.37 -2.82
C TYR A 212 11.50 9.23 -3.78
N TRP A 213 12.03 8.57 -4.81
CA TRP A 213 12.72 9.16 -5.93
C TRP A 213 11.66 9.63 -6.93
N LEU A 214 11.99 10.59 -7.79
CA LEU A 214 11.22 10.93 -8.99
C LEU A 214 12.19 11.19 -10.14
#